data_AF-A0A8R2F8X7-F1
#
_entry.id   AF-A0A8R2F8X7-F1
#
_cell.length_a   1.000
_cell.length_b   1.000
_cell.length_c   1.000
_cell.angle_alpha   90.00
_cell.angle_beta   90.00
_cell.angle_gamma   90.00
#
_symmetry.space_group_name_H-M   'P 1'
#
loop_
_entity.id
_entity.type
_entity.pdbx_description
1 polymer ?
#
loop_
_entity_poly.entity_id
_entity_poly.type
_entity_poly.pdbx_seq_one_letter_code
_entity_poly.pdbx_strand_id
1 'polypeptide(L)'
;MGSKIYKGPKYVLKIIELNEFKNLCHLAIEMSKASDSDVAKNICKKMTSIKNVIELKDKETENLKRELLKLHTEVANKNNELEKFQSSMNHEKINLTAKQEQVIDQWKEKYEKLDAERMKQLREMHEEMIAQQERLSTSLQATIKSQNKEIQSLLTQSENRSEQISEMSIRMKTLESKNKTLIEETTSLINTNDNLISDRDIKKKIIERMQNHILSLENEIKQNTKLLQKQNNYYEISNKLQEQLSIVLKENEELKKHNEGNMKSMCDELKQANKIIKKLHDSNQEQTQKLILSKDIALKQKEDIHTYQSENTKLSKSLEEKISSIENLNIQLLETKSRLTVVEQNLKEKEERLASNDKVIHWLNSKLNNCEIIAKSSSNCGVLSETTDATKNTNAKSVEKFSTSTPATGETDNSKPKSSSNGRKLNSKALSSNISETLTNNTKRSAPIRRVMYGPLSTAPYFAA
;
A
#
# COMPACT_ATOMS: atom_id res chain seq x y z
N MET A 1 176.25 26.66 -175.45
CA MET A 1 177.10 26.14 -176.54
C MET A 1 176.51 24.86 -177.08
N GLY A 2 176.87 24.41 -178.28
CA GLY A 2 176.15 23.34 -178.99
C GLY A 2 176.56 21.92 -178.61
N SER A 3 175.59 21.09 -178.25
CA SER A 3 175.70 19.62 -178.30
C SER A 3 174.85 19.11 -179.46
N LYS A 4 175.46 18.31 -180.35
CA LYS A 4 174.83 17.85 -181.59
C LYS A 4 173.61 16.97 -181.28
N ILE A 5 172.43 17.39 -181.71
CA ILE A 5 171.20 16.58 -181.58
C ILE A 5 171.30 15.39 -182.54
N TYR A 6 171.69 14.23 -182.00
CA TYR A 6 171.50 12.96 -182.66
C TYR A 6 169.99 12.71 -182.82
N LYS A 7 169.47 12.94 -184.03
CA LYS A 7 168.11 12.52 -184.41
C LYS A 7 168.07 10.99 -184.41
N GLY A 8 167.73 10.41 -183.26
CA GLY A 8 167.37 8.99 -183.17
C GLY A 8 166.22 8.65 -184.12
N PRO A 9 166.05 7.38 -184.49
CA PRO A 9 165.03 6.96 -185.45
C PRO A 9 163.65 7.47 -185.05
N LYS A 10 162.96 8.07 -186.03
CA LYS A 10 161.58 8.51 -185.89
C LYS A 10 160.65 7.40 -186.34
N TYR A 11 159.67 7.08 -185.52
CA TYR A 11 158.70 6.02 -185.77
C TYR A 11 157.33 6.66 -186.03
N VAL A 12 156.82 6.52 -187.25
CA VAL A 12 155.51 7.08 -187.62
C VAL A 12 154.44 6.00 -187.49
N LEU A 13 153.64 6.07 -186.43
CA LEU A 13 152.46 5.24 -186.28
C LEU A 13 151.34 5.81 -187.16
N LYS A 14 150.93 5.08 -188.19
CA LYS A 14 149.80 5.47 -189.06
C LYS A 14 148.61 4.53 -188.87
N ILE A 15 147.43 5.11 -188.68
CA ILE A 15 146.15 4.41 -188.69
C ILE A 15 145.51 4.70 -190.05
N ILE A 16 145.35 3.66 -190.86
CA ILE A 16 144.89 3.74 -192.25
C ILE A 16 143.74 2.75 -192.43
N GLU A 17 142.62 3.23 -192.92
CA GLU A 17 141.48 2.41 -193.32
C GLU A 17 141.62 2.05 -194.82
N LEU A 18 141.39 0.78 -195.16
CA LEU A 18 141.45 0.31 -196.54
C LEU A 18 140.03 0.17 -197.11
N ASN A 19 139.79 0.80 -198.25
CA ASN A 19 138.60 0.65 -199.07
C ASN A 19 139.09 0.33 -200.49
N GLU A 20 138.41 -0.58 -201.20
CA GLU A 20 138.91 -1.20 -202.44
C GLU A 20 139.30 -0.18 -203.54
N PHE A 21 138.71 1.01 -203.52
CA PHE A 21 139.01 2.08 -204.49
C PHE A 21 139.99 3.15 -203.97
N LYS A 22 140.31 3.18 -202.65
CA LYS A 22 141.40 3.98 -202.04
C LYS A 22 141.55 3.76 -200.53
N ASN A 23 142.79 3.80 -200.04
CA ASN A 23 143.11 3.79 -198.61
C ASN A 23 143.11 5.21 -198.04
N LEU A 24 142.51 5.41 -196.86
CA LEU A 24 142.40 6.70 -196.18
C LEU A 24 143.19 6.71 -194.86
N CYS A 25 144.14 7.63 -194.71
CA CYS A 25 144.99 7.74 -193.51
C CYS A 25 144.38 8.72 -192.50
N HIS A 26 143.71 8.20 -191.48
CA HIS A 26 143.01 9.00 -190.46
C HIS A 26 143.95 9.71 -189.49
N LEU A 27 145.06 9.07 -189.12
CA LEU A 27 146.00 9.62 -188.15
C LEU A 27 147.43 9.15 -188.43
N ALA A 28 148.40 10.06 -188.34
CA ALA A 28 149.83 9.77 -188.47
C ALA A 28 150.62 10.45 -187.36
N ILE A 29 151.04 9.70 -186.34
CA ILE A 29 151.81 10.21 -185.20
C ILE A 29 153.29 9.94 -185.42
N GLU A 30 154.06 10.99 -185.64
CA GLU A 30 155.52 10.93 -185.79
C GLU A 30 156.20 11.01 -184.41
N MET A 31 156.57 9.84 -183.86
CA MET A 31 157.24 9.74 -182.57
C MET A 31 158.77 9.84 -182.72
N SER A 32 159.43 10.45 -181.74
CA SER A 32 160.89 10.54 -181.66
C SER A 32 161.34 10.44 -180.19
N LYS A 33 162.62 10.08 -179.95
CA LYS A 33 163.16 10.04 -178.58
C LYS A 33 163.16 11.46 -177.99
N ALA A 34 162.44 11.63 -176.88
CA ALA A 34 162.43 12.87 -176.11
C ALA A 34 163.82 13.18 -175.53
N SER A 35 164.13 14.46 -175.29
CA SER A 35 165.36 14.85 -174.60
C SER A 35 165.19 14.73 -173.08
N ASP A 36 166.29 14.58 -172.35
CA ASP A 36 166.27 14.56 -170.88
C ASP A 36 165.69 15.86 -170.29
N SER A 37 165.80 16.98 -171.01
CA SER A 37 165.15 18.25 -170.65
C SER A 37 163.62 18.16 -170.72
N ASP A 38 163.06 17.44 -171.70
CA ASP A 38 161.61 17.24 -171.83
C ASP A 38 161.09 16.25 -170.78
N VAL A 39 161.87 15.20 -170.48
CA VAL A 39 161.59 14.24 -169.41
C VAL A 39 161.61 14.95 -168.06
N ALA A 40 162.66 15.73 -167.75
CA ALA A 40 162.74 16.53 -166.53
C ALA A 40 161.58 17.55 -166.43
N LYS A 41 161.23 18.22 -167.53
CA LYS A 41 160.08 19.16 -167.58
C LYS A 41 158.74 18.46 -167.33
N ASN A 42 158.58 17.22 -167.79
CA ASN A 42 157.40 16.38 -167.51
C ASN A 42 157.38 15.90 -166.04
N ILE A 43 158.51 15.45 -165.50
CA ILE A 43 158.65 15.08 -164.09
C ILE A 43 158.35 16.27 -163.19
N CYS A 44 158.91 17.46 -163.45
CA CYS A 44 158.60 18.68 -162.71
C CYS A 44 157.12 19.04 -162.80
N LYS A 45 156.47 18.95 -163.98
CA LYS A 45 155.01 19.15 -164.11
C LYS A 45 154.22 18.16 -163.24
N LYS A 46 154.58 16.87 -163.24
CA LYS A 46 153.94 15.86 -162.39
C LYS A 46 154.18 16.12 -160.92
N MET A 47 155.40 16.50 -160.53
CA MET A 47 155.78 16.79 -159.14
C MET A 47 155.04 18.03 -158.61
N THR A 48 154.93 19.09 -159.40
CA THR A 48 154.10 20.27 -159.05
C THR A 48 152.62 19.92 -158.99
N SER A 49 152.11 19.07 -159.89
CA SER A 49 150.72 18.61 -159.83
C SER A 49 150.44 17.80 -158.56
N ILE A 50 151.32 16.85 -158.22
CA ILE A 50 151.25 16.06 -156.98
C ILE A 50 151.35 16.97 -155.76
N LYS A 51 152.28 17.93 -155.73
CA LYS A 51 152.38 18.92 -154.66
C LYS A 51 151.10 19.73 -154.49
N ASN A 52 150.50 20.22 -155.59
CA ASN A 52 149.24 20.95 -155.54
C ASN A 52 148.08 20.09 -155.02
N VAL A 53 148.03 18.80 -155.38
CA VAL A 53 147.04 17.84 -154.85
C VAL A 53 147.26 17.58 -153.36
N ILE A 54 148.51 17.44 -152.91
CA ILE A 54 148.86 17.32 -151.48
C ILE A 54 148.43 18.58 -150.73
N GLU A 55 148.82 19.77 -151.18
CA GLU A 55 148.42 21.04 -150.53
C GLU A 55 146.90 21.24 -150.49
N LEU A 56 146.15 20.73 -151.48
CA LEU A 56 144.68 20.74 -151.45
C LEU A 56 144.14 19.73 -150.43
N LYS A 57 144.70 18.51 -150.37
CA LYS A 57 144.30 17.49 -149.40
C LYS A 57 144.67 17.85 -147.96
N ASP A 58 145.78 18.56 -147.74
CA ASP A 58 146.14 19.12 -146.44
C ASP A 58 145.12 20.19 -146.02
N LYS A 59 144.73 21.10 -146.94
CA LYS A 59 143.69 22.11 -146.68
C LYS A 59 142.31 21.50 -146.41
N GLU A 60 141.92 20.46 -147.15
CA GLU A 60 140.71 19.67 -146.86
C GLU A 60 140.80 19.00 -145.49
N THR A 61 141.93 18.36 -145.16
CA THR A 61 142.12 17.65 -143.88
C THR A 61 142.10 18.62 -142.69
N GLU A 62 142.71 19.80 -142.82
CA GLU A 62 142.64 20.86 -141.81
C GLU A 62 141.25 21.50 -141.70
N ASN A 63 140.47 21.56 -142.79
CA ASN A 63 139.06 21.94 -142.73
C ASN A 63 138.25 20.89 -141.94
N LEU A 64 138.40 19.61 -142.28
CA LEU A 64 137.72 18.50 -141.60
C LEU A 64 138.12 18.39 -140.11
N LYS A 65 139.39 18.60 -139.75
CA LYS A 65 139.82 18.69 -138.35
C LYS A 65 139.13 19.84 -137.61
N ARG A 66 139.03 21.02 -138.22
CA ARG A 66 138.33 22.18 -137.62
C ARG A 66 136.83 21.96 -137.51
N GLU A 67 136.22 21.25 -138.46
CA GLU A 67 134.80 20.90 -138.44
C GLU A 67 134.49 19.83 -137.39
N LEU A 68 135.31 18.76 -137.31
CA LEU A 68 135.24 17.73 -136.27
C LEU A 68 135.43 18.33 -134.88
N LEU A 69 136.40 19.23 -134.69
CA LEU A 69 136.63 19.91 -133.42
C LEU A 69 135.43 20.79 -133.02
N LYS A 70 134.84 21.54 -133.95
CA LYS A 70 133.60 22.29 -133.71
C LYS A 70 132.47 21.37 -133.28
N LEU A 71 132.19 20.32 -134.04
CA LEU A 71 131.12 19.35 -133.74
C LEU A 71 131.35 18.67 -132.39
N HIS A 72 132.60 18.33 -132.05
CA HIS A 72 132.96 17.79 -130.75
C HIS A 72 132.70 18.78 -129.61
N THR A 73 133.05 20.06 -129.77
CA THR A 73 132.71 21.10 -128.77
C THR A 73 131.21 21.35 -128.67
N GLU A 74 130.47 21.26 -129.77
CA GLU A 74 129.00 21.40 -129.78
C GLU A 74 128.33 20.22 -129.07
N VAL A 75 128.75 18.99 -129.35
CA VAL A 75 128.28 17.77 -128.65
C VAL A 75 128.62 17.83 -127.16
N ALA A 76 129.81 18.27 -126.78
CA ALA A 76 130.18 18.46 -125.38
C ALA A 76 129.30 19.52 -124.69
N ASN A 77 129.04 20.65 -125.36
CA ASN A 77 128.14 21.68 -124.84
C ASN A 77 126.70 21.16 -124.71
N LYS A 78 126.18 20.42 -125.68
CA LYS A 78 124.84 19.82 -125.64
C LYS A 78 124.72 18.74 -124.56
N ASN A 79 125.77 17.96 -124.30
CA ASN A 79 125.80 17.03 -123.18
C ASN A 79 125.76 17.77 -121.83
N ASN A 80 126.54 18.85 -121.68
CA ASN A 80 126.54 19.68 -120.48
C ASN A 80 125.21 20.43 -120.26
N GLU A 81 124.52 20.84 -121.33
CA GLU A 81 123.15 21.37 -121.26
C GLU A 81 122.15 20.30 -120.83
N LEU A 82 122.24 19.09 -121.38
CA LEU A 82 121.38 17.96 -121.04
C LEU A 82 121.56 17.51 -119.58
N GLU A 83 122.79 17.42 -119.08
CA GLU A 83 123.09 17.07 -117.70
C GLU A 83 122.56 18.12 -116.70
N LYS A 84 122.69 19.42 -117.03
CA LYS A 84 122.08 20.51 -116.25
C LYS A 84 120.55 20.43 -116.26
N PHE A 85 119.95 20.16 -117.41
CA PHE A 85 118.50 20.00 -117.53
C PHE A 85 118.00 18.79 -116.72
N GLN A 86 118.66 17.63 -116.83
CA GLN A 86 118.36 16.44 -116.04
C GLN A 86 118.51 16.69 -114.53
N SER A 87 119.57 17.40 -114.12
CA SER A 87 119.79 17.78 -112.72
C SER A 87 118.69 18.72 -112.20
N SER A 88 118.30 19.72 -112.98
CA SER A 88 117.22 20.65 -112.63
C SER A 88 115.87 19.93 -112.54
N MET A 89 115.54 19.10 -113.52
CA MET A 89 114.33 18.28 -113.56
C MET A 89 114.26 17.30 -112.37
N ASN A 90 115.38 16.67 -112.00
CA ASN A 90 115.43 15.76 -110.87
C ASN A 90 115.30 16.51 -109.53
N HIS A 91 115.90 17.70 -109.41
CA HIS A 91 115.70 18.57 -108.24
C HIS A 91 114.24 19.05 -108.11
N GLU A 92 113.62 19.46 -109.21
CA GLU A 92 112.20 19.84 -109.24
C GLU A 92 111.30 18.65 -108.86
N LYS A 93 111.56 17.45 -109.41
CA LYS A 93 110.87 16.22 -109.04
C LYS A 93 110.97 15.93 -107.54
N ILE A 94 112.17 16.00 -106.95
CA ILE A 94 112.39 15.79 -105.51
C ILE A 94 111.62 16.84 -104.70
N ASN A 95 111.68 18.12 -105.09
CA ASN A 95 110.96 19.20 -104.42
C ASN A 95 109.43 19.03 -104.50
N LEU A 96 108.90 18.52 -105.62
CA LEU A 96 107.48 18.21 -105.78
C LEU A 96 107.06 17.01 -104.92
N THR A 97 107.84 15.93 -104.90
CA THR A 97 107.58 14.76 -104.04
C THR A 97 107.60 15.15 -102.56
N ALA A 98 108.60 15.91 -102.11
CA ALA A 98 108.68 16.37 -100.72
C ALA A 98 107.50 17.29 -100.32
N LYS A 99 107.06 18.18 -101.22
CA LYS A 99 105.84 18.98 -101.02
C LYS A 99 104.57 18.12 -100.95
N GLN A 100 104.46 17.11 -101.80
CA GLN A 100 103.32 16.19 -101.80
C GLN A 100 103.27 15.37 -100.50
N GLU A 101 104.40 14.87 -100.03
CA GLU A 101 104.54 14.15 -98.76
C GLU A 101 104.20 15.04 -97.57
N GLN A 102 104.73 16.26 -97.52
CA GLN A 102 104.38 17.27 -96.49
C GLN A 102 102.88 17.58 -96.46
N VAL A 103 102.23 17.72 -97.62
CA VAL A 103 100.78 17.95 -97.71
C VAL A 103 100.00 16.73 -97.23
N ILE A 104 100.42 15.51 -97.60
CA ILE A 104 99.81 14.27 -97.13
C ILE A 104 99.89 14.18 -95.60
N ASP A 105 101.03 14.48 -94.99
CA ASP A 105 101.22 14.40 -93.54
C ASP A 105 100.43 15.47 -92.78
N GLN A 106 100.34 16.70 -93.32
CA GLN A 106 99.44 17.72 -92.77
C GLN A 106 97.96 17.31 -92.83
N TRP A 107 97.54 16.53 -93.85
CA TRP A 107 96.18 16.01 -93.91
C TRP A 107 95.97 14.83 -92.95
N LYS A 108 96.95 13.93 -92.78
CA LYS A 108 96.93 12.88 -91.75
C LYS A 108 96.77 13.49 -90.36
N GLU A 109 97.63 14.44 -90.00
CA GLU A 109 97.63 15.09 -88.68
C GLU A 109 96.30 15.82 -88.39
N LYS A 110 95.74 16.52 -89.39
CA LYS A 110 94.42 17.16 -89.26
C LYS A 110 93.30 16.14 -89.09
N TYR A 111 93.34 15.03 -89.84
CA TYR A 111 92.33 13.97 -89.74
C TYR A 111 92.38 13.25 -88.39
N GLU A 112 93.58 12.88 -87.94
CA GLU A 112 93.81 12.22 -86.65
C GLU A 112 93.37 13.11 -85.47
N LYS A 113 93.66 14.42 -85.51
CA LYS A 113 93.16 15.38 -84.50
C LYS A 113 91.65 15.52 -84.51
N LEU A 114 91.02 15.53 -85.70
CA LEU A 114 89.57 15.62 -85.83
C LEU A 114 88.86 14.36 -85.33
N ASP A 115 89.41 13.18 -85.63
CA ASP A 115 88.87 11.90 -85.16
C ASP A 115 89.08 11.71 -83.66
N ALA A 116 90.25 12.07 -83.12
CA ALA A 116 90.53 12.04 -81.68
C ALA A 116 89.57 12.93 -80.88
N GLU A 117 89.30 14.17 -81.33
CA GLU A 117 88.34 15.06 -80.68
C GLU A 117 86.89 14.55 -80.84
N ARG A 118 86.52 14.01 -82.00
CA ARG A 118 85.21 13.35 -82.19
C ARG A 118 85.03 12.16 -81.24
N MET A 119 86.05 11.31 -81.11
CA MET A 119 86.06 10.15 -80.22
C MET A 119 86.18 10.52 -78.74
N LYS A 120 86.61 11.74 -78.41
CA LYS A 120 86.50 12.33 -77.08
C LYS A 120 85.06 12.80 -76.82
N GLN A 121 84.48 13.62 -77.71
CA GLN A 121 83.10 14.12 -77.58
C GLN A 121 82.05 12.99 -77.50
N LEU A 122 82.23 11.91 -78.28
CA LEU A 122 81.37 10.73 -78.21
C LEU A 122 81.45 9.99 -76.85
N ARG A 123 82.62 9.99 -76.20
CA ARG A 123 82.77 9.44 -74.84
C ARG A 123 82.17 10.36 -73.79
N GLU A 124 82.48 11.66 -73.85
CA GLU A 124 81.93 12.68 -72.94
C GLU A 124 80.39 12.66 -72.95
N MET A 125 79.77 12.63 -74.14
CA MET A 125 78.31 12.51 -74.30
C MET A 125 77.75 11.19 -73.74
N HIS A 126 78.45 10.06 -73.93
CA HIS A 126 78.02 8.74 -73.47
C HIS A 126 78.15 8.60 -71.93
N GLU A 127 79.23 9.13 -71.35
CA GLU A 127 79.44 9.21 -69.90
C GLU A 127 78.40 10.13 -69.24
N GLU A 128 78.08 11.28 -69.85
CA GLU A 128 76.99 12.13 -69.36
C GLU A 128 75.63 11.43 -69.45
N MET A 129 75.32 10.78 -70.58
CA MET A 129 74.07 10.02 -70.75
C MET A 129 73.90 8.93 -69.67
N ILE A 130 74.97 8.18 -69.37
CA ILE A 130 74.98 7.20 -68.26
C ILE A 130 74.76 7.90 -66.92
N ALA A 131 75.50 8.97 -66.62
CA ALA A 131 75.38 9.69 -65.36
C ALA A 131 73.97 10.31 -65.17
N GLN A 132 73.33 10.79 -66.24
CA GLN A 132 71.94 11.25 -66.22
C GLN A 132 70.97 10.08 -65.95
N GLN A 133 71.16 8.93 -66.62
CA GLN A 133 70.33 7.73 -66.42
C GLN A 133 70.48 7.16 -65.00
N GLU A 134 71.69 7.12 -64.43
CA GLU A 134 71.96 6.68 -63.06
C GLU A 134 71.32 7.61 -62.02
N ARG A 135 71.42 8.93 -62.21
CA ARG A 135 70.75 9.94 -61.36
C ARG A 135 69.23 9.76 -61.39
N LEU A 136 68.65 9.61 -62.59
CA LEU A 136 67.21 9.40 -62.78
C LEU A 136 66.76 8.08 -62.10
N SER A 137 67.46 6.98 -62.37
CA SER A 137 67.19 5.66 -61.80
C SER A 137 67.26 5.68 -60.26
N THR A 138 68.30 6.31 -59.70
CA THR A 138 68.48 6.46 -58.25
C THR A 138 67.36 7.31 -57.63
N SER A 139 66.98 8.41 -58.26
CA SER A 139 65.89 9.29 -57.81
C SER A 139 64.53 8.59 -57.83
N LEU A 140 64.22 7.89 -58.93
CA LEU A 140 63.00 7.08 -59.05
C LEU A 140 62.97 5.95 -58.01
N GLN A 141 64.08 5.23 -57.83
CA GLN A 141 64.15 4.15 -56.83
C GLN A 141 64.04 4.69 -55.39
N ALA A 142 64.56 5.88 -55.09
CA ALA A 142 64.38 6.55 -53.80
C ALA A 142 62.91 6.95 -53.59
N THR A 143 62.25 7.49 -54.61
CA THR A 143 60.83 7.87 -54.59
C THR A 143 59.94 6.65 -54.35
N ILE A 144 60.15 5.57 -55.10
CA ILE A 144 59.45 4.28 -54.94
C ILE A 144 59.67 3.71 -53.53
N LYS A 145 60.90 3.76 -53.00
CA LYS A 145 61.21 3.34 -51.62
C LYS A 145 60.50 4.20 -50.57
N SER A 146 60.27 5.49 -50.83
CA SER A 146 59.51 6.38 -49.93
C SER A 146 58.01 6.07 -49.99
N GLN A 147 57.44 6.02 -51.19
CA GLN A 147 56.01 5.72 -51.41
C GLN A 147 55.63 4.34 -50.86
N ASN A 148 56.47 3.32 -51.04
CA ASN A 148 56.23 2.00 -50.47
C ASN A 148 56.21 2.01 -48.92
N LYS A 149 57.05 2.84 -48.27
CA LYS A 149 56.98 3.00 -46.80
C LYS A 149 55.71 3.72 -46.36
N GLU A 150 55.29 4.73 -47.10
CA GLU A 150 54.06 5.48 -46.84
C GLU A 150 52.83 4.58 -47.00
N ILE A 151 52.75 3.81 -48.09
CA ILE A 151 51.67 2.83 -48.34
C ILE A 151 51.62 1.78 -47.21
N GLN A 152 52.75 1.24 -46.77
CA GLN A 152 52.80 0.29 -45.65
C GLN A 152 52.33 0.95 -44.34
N SER A 153 52.77 2.17 -44.05
CA SER A 153 52.33 2.91 -42.85
C SER A 153 50.82 3.23 -42.87
N LEU A 154 50.26 3.52 -44.05
CA LEU A 154 48.83 3.76 -44.23
C LEU A 154 48.01 2.47 -44.13
N LEU A 155 48.55 1.34 -44.63
CA LEU A 155 47.94 0.02 -44.50
C LEU A 155 47.82 -0.38 -43.02
N THR A 156 48.92 -0.36 -42.26
CA THR A 156 48.90 -0.65 -40.82
C THR A 156 48.03 0.32 -40.03
N GLN A 157 47.97 1.61 -40.43
CA GLN A 157 47.02 2.56 -39.83
C GLN A 157 45.55 2.22 -40.15
N SER A 158 45.26 1.68 -41.34
CA SER A 158 43.94 1.22 -41.75
C SER A 158 43.52 -0.03 -40.97
N GLU A 159 44.43 -1.00 -40.83
CA GLU A 159 44.24 -2.24 -40.06
C GLU A 159 43.94 -1.92 -38.59
N ASN A 160 44.79 -1.11 -37.94
CA ASN A 160 44.58 -0.65 -36.55
C ASN A 160 43.23 0.08 -36.36
N ARG A 161 42.78 0.89 -37.34
CA ARG A 161 41.46 1.52 -37.30
C ARG A 161 40.32 0.52 -37.45
N SER A 162 40.48 -0.49 -38.30
CA SER A 162 39.52 -1.57 -38.49
C SER A 162 39.32 -2.39 -37.22
N GLU A 163 40.42 -2.72 -36.53
CA GLU A 163 40.39 -3.38 -35.22
C GLU A 163 39.68 -2.53 -34.15
N GLN A 164 40.00 -1.23 -34.05
CA GLN A 164 39.32 -0.31 -33.13
C GLN A 164 37.80 -0.19 -33.41
N ILE A 165 37.41 -0.16 -34.69
CA ILE A 165 35.98 -0.15 -35.08
C ILE A 165 35.30 -1.48 -34.69
N SER A 166 36.00 -2.61 -34.85
CA SER A 166 35.52 -3.93 -34.45
C SER A 166 35.33 -4.04 -32.93
N GLU A 167 36.33 -3.63 -32.13
CA GLU A 167 36.26 -3.61 -30.66
C GLU A 167 35.11 -2.71 -30.18
N MET A 168 35.00 -1.49 -30.73
CA MET A 168 33.92 -0.56 -30.39
C MET A 168 32.54 -1.11 -30.78
N SER A 169 32.42 -1.86 -31.89
CA SER A 169 31.17 -2.54 -32.27
C SER A 169 30.79 -3.64 -31.28
N ILE A 170 31.74 -4.46 -30.84
CA ILE A 170 31.54 -5.50 -29.82
C ILE A 170 31.14 -4.86 -28.47
N ARG A 171 31.84 -3.79 -28.07
CA ARG A 171 31.56 -3.02 -26.86
C ARG A 171 30.17 -2.37 -26.89
N MET A 172 29.76 -1.81 -28.03
CA MET A 172 28.42 -1.24 -28.21
C MET A 172 27.33 -2.30 -28.04
N LYS A 173 27.42 -3.43 -28.75
CA LYS A 173 26.49 -4.57 -28.61
C LYS A 173 26.41 -5.09 -27.17
N THR A 174 27.54 -5.12 -26.46
CA THR A 174 27.60 -5.52 -25.04
C THR A 174 26.85 -4.53 -24.15
N LEU A 175 26.95 -3.22 -24.40
CA LEU A 175 26.22 -2.19 -23.66
C LEU A 175 24.73 -2.19 -24.01
N GLU A 176 24.36 -2.36 -25.29
CA GLU A 176 22.98 -2.51 -25.75
C GLU A 176 22.29 -3.72 -25.07
N SER A 177 22.98 -4.86 -25.01
CA SER A 177 22.45 -6.05 -24.32
C SER A 177 22.26 -5.82 -22.82
N LYS A 178 23.21 -5.15 -22.15
CA LYS A 178 23.07 -4.79 -20.72
C LYS A 178 21.91 -3.82 -20.49
N ASN A 179 21.76 -2.81 -21.35
CA ASN A 179 20.66 -1.85 -21.27
C ASN A 179 19.30 -2.54 -21.47
N LYS A 180 19.20 -3.48 -22.41
CA LYS A 180 17.99 -4.31 -22.60
C LYS A 180 17.64 -5.10 -21.34
N THR A 181 18.60 -5.76 -20.71
CA THR A 181 18.37 -6.48 -19.44
C THR A 181 17.93 -5.56 -18.31
N LEU A 182 18.53 -4.37 -18.18
CA LEU A 182 18.12 -3.38 -17.17
C LEU A 182 16.70 -2.82 -17.42
N ILE A 183 16.28 -2.68 -18.68
CA ILE A 183 14.90 -2.31 -19.04
C ILE A 183 13.92 -3.43 -18.68
N GLU A 184 14.29 -4.70 -18.92
CA GLU A 184 13.49 -5.88 -18.57
C GLU A 184 13.36 -6.02 -17.04
N GLU A 185 14.45 -5.83 -16.29
CA GLU A 185 14.46 -5.81 -14.82
C GLU A 185 13.62 -4.65 -14.27
N THR A 186 13.79 -3.43 -14.78
CA THR A 186 13.00 -2.26 -14.38
C THR A 186 11.51 -2.48 -14.63
N THR A 187 11.15 -3.06 -15.78
CA THR A 187 9.76 -3.40 -16.11
C THR A 187 9.19 -4.45 -15.16
N SER A 188 10.00 -5.45 -14.78
CA SER A 188 9.63 -6.46 -13.77
C SER A 188 9.41 -5.83 -12.39
N LEU A 189 10.29 -4.92 -11.96
CA LEU A 189 10.17 -4.19 -10.69
C LEU A 189 8.92 -3.29 -10.65
N ILE A 190 8.60 -2.58 -11.74
CA ILE A 190 7.35 -1.81 -11.86
C ILE A 190 6.13 -2.73 -11.69
N ASN A 191 6.10 -3.85 -12.42
CA ASN A 191 5.00 -4.82 -12.32
C ASN A 191 4.87 -5.42 -10.90
N THR A 192 5.96 -5.70 -10.19
CA THR A 192 5.89 -6.20 -8.81
C THR A 192 5.43 -5.12 -7.83
N ASN A 193 5.87 -3.87 -8.01
CA ASN A 193 5.40 -2.72 -7.23
C ASN A 193 3.90 -2.46 -7.39
N ASP A 194 3.38 -2.50 -8.62
CA ASP A 194 1.95 -2.27 -8.88
C ASP A 194 1.08 -3.40 -8.30
N ASN A 195 1.57 -4.64 -8.33
CA ASN A 195 0.94 -5.76 -7.63
C ASN A 195 0.95 -5.57 -6.10
N LEU A 196 2.04 -5.06 -5.52
CA LEU A 196 2.12 -4.74 -4.08
C LEU A 196 1.20 -3.57 -3.68
N ILE A 197 1.02 -2.57 -4.55
CA ILE A 197 0.04 -1.49 -4.35
C ILE A 197 -1.39 -2.05 -4.36
N SER A 198 -1.69 -2.95 -5.30
CA SER A 198 -3.00 -3.63 -5.38
C SER A 198 -3.30 -4.47 -4.13
N ASP A 199 -2.35 -5.30 -3.70
CA ASP A 199 -2.45 -6.10 -2.46
C ASP A 199 -2.58 -5.22 -1.21
N ARG A 200 -1.81 -4.13 -1.10
CA ARG A 200 -1.94 -3.12 -0.03
C ARG A 200 -3.36 -2.56 0.01
N ASP A 201 -3.95 -2.21 -1.13
CA ASP A 201 -5.27 -1.59 -1.19
C ASP A 201 -6.41 -2.60 -0.96
N ILE A 202 -6.20 -3.87 -1.32
CA ILE A 202 -7.08 -4.99 -0.92
C ILE A 202 -7.03 -5.17 0.61
N LYS A 203 -5.83 -5.22 1.20
CA LYS A 203 -5.62 -5.32 2.66
C LYS A 203 -6.21 -4.12 3.41
N LYS A 204 -6.05 -2.90 2.89
CA LYS A 204 -6.68 -1.69 3.44
C LYS A 204 -8.21 -1.80 3.47
N LYS A 205 -8.83 -2.25 2.37
CA LYS A 205 -10.29 -2.50 2.30
C LYS A 205 -10.77 -3.63 3.22
N ILE A 206 -9.91 -4.59 3.56
CA ILE A 206 -10.20 -5.64 4.55
C ILE A 206 -10.14 -5.05 5.97
N ILE A 207 -9.09 -4.28 6.29
CA ILE A 207 -8.93 -3.59 7.58
C ILE A 207 -10.11 -2.65 7.83
N GLU A 208 -10.51 -1.83 6.85
CA GLU A 208 -11.67 -0.93 6.95
C GLU A 208 -12.97 -1.71 7.23
N ARG A 209 -13.18 -2.87 6.58
CA ARG A 209 -14.32 -3.75 6.86
C ARG A 209 -14.27 -4.35 8.27
N MET A 210 -13.11 -4.78 8.74
CA MET A 210 -12.94 -5.31 10.10
C MET A 210 -13.13 -4.23 11.17
N GLN A 211 -12.61 -3.02 10.96
CA GLN A 211 -12.80 -1.87 11.84
C GLN A 211 -14.29 -1.49 11.95
N ASN A 212 -15.00 -1.41 10.82
CA ASN A 212 -16.45 -1.16 10.82
C ASN A 212 -17.25 -2.26 11.55
N HIS A 213 -16.83 -3.52 11.44
CA HIS A 213 -17.45 -4.62 12.18
C HIS A 213 -17.18 -4.53 13.69
N ILE A 214 -15.94 -4.22 14.09
CA ILE A 214 -15.56 -4.00 15.50
C ILE A 214 -16.38 -2.84 16.09
N LEU A 215 -16.45 -1.69 15.41
CA LEU A 215 -17.25 -0.53 15.86
C LEU A 215 -18.74 -0.87 16.00
N SER A 216 -19.28 -1.73 15.13
CA SER A 216 -20.65 -2.24 15.25
C SER A 216 -20.85 -3.10 16.51
N LEU A 217 -19.93 -4.03 16.77
CA LEU A 217 -19.96 -4.90 17.96
C LEU A 217 -19.73 -4.11 19.25
N GLU A 218 -18.82 -3.14 19.27
CA GLU A 218 -18.60 -2.24 20.40
C GLU A 218 -19.85 -1.42 20.72
N ASN A 219 -20.54 -0.91 19.69
CA ASN A 219 -21.82 -0.24 19.87
C ASN A 219 -22.92 -1.21 20.36
N GLU A 220 -22.99 -2.44 19.86
CA GLU A 220 -23.93 -3.46 20.34
C GLU A 220 -23.68 -3.81 21.82
N ILE A 221 -22.42 -4.07 22.20
CA ILE A 221 -22.00 -4.29 23.59
C ILE A 221 -22.38 -3.08 24.46
N LYS A 222 -22.19 -1.85 23.98
CA LYS A 222 -22.56 -0.61 24.67
C LYS A 222 -24.08 -0.44 24.82
N GLN A 223 -24.88 -0.91 23.87
CA GLN A 223 -26.34 -0.94 23.97
C GLN A 223 -26.82 -2.02 24.95
N ASN A 224 -26.28 -3.25 24.84
CA ASN A 224 -26.56 -4.36 25.74
C ASN A 224 -26.14 -4.05 27.19
N THR A 225 -25.01 -3.36 27.40
CA THR A 225 -24.58 -2.88 28.73
C THR A 225 -25.57 -1.88 29.32
N LYS A 226 -26.06 -0.91 28.52
CA LYS A 226 -27.10 0.04 28.96
C LYS A 226 -28.44 -0.66 29.25
N LEU A 227 -28.78 -1.70 28.50
CA LEU A 227 -29.99 -2.51 28.74
C LEU A 227 -29.85 -3.31 30.04
N LEU A 228 -28.70 -3.95 30.26
CA LEU A 228 -28.39 -4.70 31.48
C LEU A 228 -28.36 -3.78 32.72
N GLN A 229 -27.82 -2.57 32.62
CA GLN A 229 -27.90 -1.56 33.68
C GLN A 229 -29.35 -1.19 34.01
N LYS A 230 -30.20 -0.96 33.00
CA LYS A 230 -31.65 -0.73 33.24
C LYS A 230 -32.31 -1.93 33.91
N GLN A 231 -32.01 -3.15 33.45
CA GLN A 231 -32.56 -4.39 34.02
C GLN A 231 -32.10 -4.59 35.47
N ASN A 232 -30.84 -4.32 35.79
CA ASN A 232 -30.33 -4.34 37.16
C ASN A 232 -31.04 -3.30 38.03
N ASN A 233 -31.23 -2.08 37.55
CA ASN A 233 -31.96 -1.05 38.29
C ASN A 233 -33.42 -1.47 38.56
N TYR A 234 -34.11 -2.08 37.59
CA TYR A 234 -35.43 -2.66 37.81
C TYR A 234 -35.41 -3.82 38.81
N TYR A 235 -34.37 -4.66 38.79
CA TYR A 235 -34.19 -5.76 39.74
C TYR A 235 -33.92 -5.26 41.16
N GLU A 236 -33.10 -4.22 41.35
CA GLU A 236 -32.89 -3.56 42.65
C GLU A 236 -34.17 -2.91 43.18
N ILE A 237 -34.96 -2.26 42.31
CA ILE A 237 -36.28 -1.70 42.69
C ILE A 237 -37.23 -2.84 43.09
N SER A 238 -37.25 -3.94 42.34
CA SER A 238 -38.07 -5.12 42.65
C SER A 238 -37.67 -5.78 43.97
N ASN A 239 -36.36 -5.90 44.25
CA ASN A 239 -35.86 -6.44 45.52
C ASN A 239 -36.21 -5.52 46.69
N LYS A 240 -36.05 -4.19 46.55
CA LYS A 240 -36.47 -3.21 47.57
C LYS A 240 -37.98 -3.25 47.84
N LEU A 241 -38.80 -3.42 46.80
CA LEU A 241 -40.25 -3.59 46.93
C LEU A 241 -40.60 -4.94 47.61
N GLN A 242 -39.90 -6.02 47.29
CA GLN A 242 -40.07 -7.32 47.93
C GLN A 242 -39.61 -7.30 49.40
N GLU A 243 -38.54 -6.58 49.73
CA GLU A 243 -38.07 -6.35 51.09
C GLU A 243 -39.09 -5.53 51.89
N GLN A 244 -39.62 -4.43 51.34
CA GLN A 244 -40.71 -3.67 51.95
C GLN A 244 -41.97 -4.53 52.15
N LEU A 245 -42.37 -5.35 51.16
CA LEU A 245 -43.46 -6.30 51.32
C LEU A 245 -43.19 -7.34 52.41
N SER A 246 -41.93 -7.79 52.57
CA SER A 246 -41.55 -8.71 53.64
C SER A 246 -41.53 -8.05 55.03
N ILE A 247 -41.22 -6.76 55.12
CA ILE A 247 -41.32 -5.96 56.34
C ILE A 247 -42.81 -5.79 56.71
N VAL A 248 -43.64 -5.32 55.78
CA VAL A 248 -45.09 -5.15 55.99
C VAL A 248 -45.77 -6.48 56.31
N LEU A 249 -45.33 -7.61 55.74
CA LEU A 249 -45.81 -8.93 56.13
C LEU A 249 -45.44 -9.27 57.57
N LYS A 250 -44.19 -9.02 58.01
CA LYS A 250 -43.78 -9.23 59.42
C LYS A 250 -44.54 -8.33 60.38
N GLU A 251 -44.68 -7.04 60.08
CA GLU A 251 -45.46 -6.09 60.88
C GLU A 251 -46.92 -6.54 60.99
N ASN A 252 -47.51 -7.05 59.91
CA ASN A 252 -48.88 -7.58 59.91
C ASN A 252 -48.99 -8.94 60.64
N GLU A 253 -47.97 -9.81 60.59
CA GLU A 253 -47.90 -11.03 61.40
C GLU A 253 -47.75 -10.72 62.90
N GLU A 254 -46.95 -9.72 63.26
CA GLU A 254 -46.80 -9.25 64.65
C GLU A 254 -48.06 -8.55 65.14
N LEU A 255 -48.70 -7.70 64.33
CA LEU A 255 -49.99 -7.08 64.63
C LEU A 255 -51.11 -8.13 64.77
N LYS A 256 -51.15 -9.14 63.89
CA LYS A 256 -52.05 -10.28 64.00
C LYS A 256 -51.81 -11.04 65.30
N LYS A 257 -50.56 -11.37 65.62
CA LYS A 257 -50.17 -12.08 66.86
C LYS A 257 -50.51 -11.27 68.12
N HIS A 258 -50.36 -9.95 68.07
CA HIS A 258 -50.80 -9.04 69.14
C HIS A 258 -52.32 -9.05 69.30
N ASN A 259 -53.07 -8.96 68.20
CA ASN A 259 -54.53 -9.03 68.21
C ASN A 259 -55.05 -10.42 68.65
N GLU A 260 -54.40 -11.51 68.27
CA GLU A 260 -54.68 -12.86 68.77
C GLU A 260 -54.39 -12.98 70.28
N GLY A 261 -53.32 -12.34 70.77
CA GLY A 261 -53.02 -12.20 72.20
C GLY A 261 -54.10 -11.44 72.96
N ASN A 262 -54.49 -10.26 72.47
CA ASN A 262 -55.54 -9.43 73.06
C ASN A 262 -56.89 -10.16 73.06
N MET A 263 -57.26 -10.81 71.94
CA MET A 263 -58.47 -11.63 71.81
C MET A 263 -58.46 -12.78 72.82
N LYS A 264 -57.30 -13.41 73.05
CA LYS A 264 -57.15 -14.50 74.02
C LYS A 264 -57.25 -14.00 75.46
N SER A 265 -56.62 -12.87 75.80
CA SER A 265 -56.77 -12.21 77.09
C SER A 265 -58.23 -11.85 77.37
N MET A 266 -58.92 -11.21 76.41
CA MET A 266 -60.34 -10.85 76.52
C MET A 266 -61.24 -12.10 76.59
N CYS A 267 -60.86 -13.21 75.96
CA CYS A 267 -61.55 -14.50 76.08
C CYS A 267 -61.37 -15.13 77.48
N ASP A 268 -60.20 -14.99 78.10
CA ASP A 268 -59.95 -15.47 79.46
C ASP A 268 -60.58 -14.56 80.53
N GLU A 269 -60.62 -13.24 80.30
CA GLU A 269 -61.44 -12.29 81.06
C GLU A 269 -62.94 -12.61 80.94
N LEU A 270 -63.45 -12.95 79.74
CA LEU A 270 -64.82 -13.41 79.56
C LEU A 270 -65.11 -14.74 80.28
N LYS A 271 -64.13 -15.66 80.41
CA LYS A 271 -64.27 -16.86 81.26
C LYS A 271 -64.29 -16.49 82.75
N GLN A 272 -63.53 -15.49 83.16
CA GLN A 272 -63.51 -14.99 84.54
C GLN A 272 -64.83 -14.27 84.88
N ALA A 273 -65.34 -13.45 83.97
CA ALA A 273 -66.67 -12.85 84.05
C ALA A 273 -67.78 -13.92 84.11
N ASN A 274 -67.72 -14.95 83.28
CA ASN A 274 -68.68 -16.07 83.35
C ASN A 274 -68.57 -16.87 84.67
N LYS A 275 -67.39 -17.02 85.26
CA LYS A 275 -67.24 -17.57 86.63
C LYS A 275 -67.86 -16.67 87.70
N ILE A 276 -67.78 -15.34 87.54
CA ILE A 276 -68.41 -14.37 88.45
C ILE A 276 -69.94 -14.40 88.28
N ILE A 277 -70.45 -14.41 87.04
CA ILE A 277 -71.88 -14.56 86.72
C ILE A 277 -72.41 -15.85 87.34
N LYS A 278 -71.68 -16.98 87.22
CA LYS A 278 -72.10 -18.23 87.87
C LYS A 278 -72.14 -18.13 89.40
N LYS A 279 -71.11 -17.55 90.04
CA LYS A 279 -71.16 -17.29 91.49
C LYS A 279 -72.33 -16.40 91.92
N LEU A 280 -72.65 -15.37 91.12
CA LEU A 280 -73.79 -14.49 91.38
C LEU A 280 -75.14 -15.20 91.17
N HIS A 281 -75.25 -16.05 90.15
CA HIS A 281 -76.42 -16.89 89.91
C HIS A 281 -76.64 -17.86 91.08
N ASP A 282 -75.61 -18.60 91.47
CA ASP A 282 -75.67 -19.59 92.56
C ASP A 282 -76.04 -18.90 93.91
N SER A 283 -75.47 -17.72 94.19
CA SER A 283 -75.81 -16.89 95.36
C SER A 283 -77.24 -16.33 95.33
N ASN A 284 -77.73 -15.91 94.17
CA ASN A 284 -79.10 -15.42 94.00
C ASN A 284 -80.13 -16.57 94.09
N GLN A 285 -79.77 -17.77 93.64
CA GLN A 285 -80.57 -18.97 93.84
C GLN A 285 -80.66 -19.36 95.32
N GLU A 286 -79.57 -19.24 96.08
CA GLU A 286 -79.56 -19.43 97.54
C GLU A 286 -80.43 -18.37 98.26
N GLN A 287 -80.31 -17.09 97.88
CA GLN A 287 -81.19 -16.03 98.39
C GLN A 287 -82.66 -16.29 98.05
N THR A 288 -82.97 -16.77 96.85
CA THR A 288 -84.32 -17.12 96.42
C THR A 288 -84.89 -18.27 97.27
N GLN A 289 -84.09 -19.30 97.58
CA GLN A 289 -84.51 -20.38 98.49
C GLN A 289 -84.78 -19.88 99.92
N LYS A 290 -83.94 -18.97 100.45
CA LYS A 290 -84.19 -18.29 101.73
C LYS A 290 -85.47 -17.44 101.71
N LEU A 291 -85.77 -16.79 100.59
CA LEU A 291 -87.00 -16.01 100.39
C LEU A 291 -88.25 -16.89 100.35
N ILE A 292 -88.19 -18.06 99.71
CA ILE A 292 -89.26 -19.06 99.72
C ILE A 292 -89.48 -19.57 101.17
N LEU A 293 -88.41 -19.94 101.88
CA LEU A 293 -88.51 -20.39 103.27
C LEU A 293 -89.12 -19.30 104.18
N SER A 294 -88.73 -18.04 103.98
CA SER A 294 -89.30 -16.89 104.69
C SER A 294 -90.78 -16.66 104.35
N LYS A 295 -91.20 -16.91 103.10
CA LYS A 295 -92.60 -16.81 102.67
C LYS A 295 -93.46 -17.90 103.31
N ASP A 296 -92.96 -19.13 103.39
CA ASP A 296 -93.68 -20.26 104.00
C ASP A 296 -93.78 -20.09 105.53
N ILE A 297 -92.75 -19.55 106.18
CA ILE A 297 -92.80 -19.15 107.60
C ILE A 297 -93.85 -18.04 107.80
N ALA A 298 -93.86 -17.00 106.95
CA ALA A 298 -94.82 -15.90 107.05
C ALA A 298 -96.27 -16.34 106.78
N LEU A 299 -96.48 -17.31 105.87
CA LEU A 299 -97.80 -17.93 105.65
C LEU A 299 -98.25 -18.69 106.89
N LYS A 300 -97.38 -19.50 107.49
CA LYS A 300 -97.70 -20.27 108.70
C LYS A 300 -98.02 -19.37 109.90
N GLN A 301 -97.22 -18.32 110.11
CA GLN A 301 -97.49 -17.29 111.13
C GLN A 301 -98.82 -16.56 110.89
N LYS A 302 -99.23 -16.36 109.63
CA LYS A 302 -100.53 -15.76 109.30
C LYS A 302 -101.70 -16.70 109.59
N GLU A 303 -101.53 -18.01 109.40
CA GLU A 303 -102.47 -19.06 109.81
C GLU A 303 -102.69 -19.03 111.34
N ASP A 304 -101.58 -19.01 112.10
CA ASP A 304 -101.59 -18.98 113.58
C ASP A 304 -102.25 -17.69 114.12
N ILE A 305 -101.95 -16.52 113.53
CA ILE A 305 -102.58 -15.24 113.92
C ILE A 305 -104.09 -15.25 113.65
N HIS A 306 -104.54 -15.86 112.54
CA HIS A 306 -105.96 -15.96 112.21
C HIS A 306 -106.73 -16.87 113.20
N THR A 307 -106.11 -17.96 113.67
CA THR A 307 -106.69 -18.80 114.72
C THR A 307 -106.83 -18.03 116.04
N TYR A 308 -105.79 -17.33 116.50
CA TYR A 308 -105.86 -16.54 117.72
C TYR A 308 -106.86 -15.36 117.63
N GLN A 309 -107.04 -14.73 116.47
CA GLN A 309 -108.10 -13.72 116.28
C GLN A 309 -109.51 -14.33 116.34
N SER A 310 -109.71 -15.54 115.81
CA SER A 310 -110.99 -16.27 115.87
C SER A 310 -111.34 -16.73 117.30
N GLU A 311 -110.34 -16.98 118.15
CA GLU A 311 -110.53 -17.34 119.55
C GLU A 311 -110.80 -16.11 120.42
N ASN A 312 -110.02 -15.04 120.26
CA ASN A 312 -110.19 -13.80 121.01
C ASN A 312 -111.54 -13.12 120.73
N THR A 313 -112.04 -13.16 119.49
CA THR A 313 -113.36 -12.61 119.13
C THR A 313 -114.55 -13.39 119.71
N LYS A 314 -114.38 -14.67 120.09
CA LYS A 314 -115.38 -15.43 120.85
C LYS A 314 -115.36 -15.04 122.33
N LEU A 315 -114.16 -14.86 122.91
CA LEU A 315 -113.99 -14.44 124.30
C LEU A 315 -114.56 -13.04 124.56
N SER A 316 -114.32 -12.06 123.67
CA SER A 316 -114.91 -10.72 123.81
C SER A 316 -116.43 -10.72 123.84
N LYS A 317 -117.10 -11.52 122.99
CA LYS A 317 -118.57 -11.60 123.00
C LYS A 317 -119.13 -12.19 124.29
N SER A 318 -118.50 -13.24 124.81
CA SER A 318 -118.89 -13.82 126.10
C SER A 318 -118.67 -12.86 127.27
N LEU A 319 -117.66 -11.97 127.20
CA LEU A 319 -117.45 -10.89 128.16
C LEU A 319 -118.58 -9.85 128.09
N GLU A 320 -118.99 -9.45 126.89
CA GLU A 320 -119.99 -8.41 126.61
C GLU A 320 -121.41 -8.82 127.07
N GLU A 321 -121.77 -10.10 126.91
CA GLU A 321 -122.97 -10.72 127.50
C GLU A 321 -122.95 -10.66 129.05
N LYS A 322 -121.79 -10.89 129.67
CA LYS A 322 -121.66 -10.82 131.14
C LYS A 322 -121.68 -9.40 131.68
N ILE A 323 -121.12 -8.42 130.96
CA ILE A 323 -121.20 -7.00 131.32
C ILE A 323 -122.66 -6.54 131.32
N SER A 324 -123.42 -6.87 130.27
CA SER A 324 -124.85 -6.54 130.17
C SER A 324 -125.68 -7.13 131.33
N SER A 325 -125.32 -8.33 131.79
CA SER A 325 -125.96 -8.97 132.95
C SER A 325 -125.64 -8.30 134.30
N ILE A 326 -124.51 -7.61 134.44
CA ILE A 326 -124.10 -6.90 135.66
C ILE A 326 -124.80 -5.54 135.74
N GLU A 327 -124.92 -4.84 134.62
CA GLU A 327 -125.52 -3.50 134.55
C GLU A 327 -127.01 -3.52 134.93
N ASN A 328 -127.75 -4.58 134.54
CA ASN A 328 -129.14 -4.79 134.93
C ASN A 328 -129.33 -5.00 136.46
N LEU A 329 -128.38 -5.65 137.16
CA LEU A 329 -128.43 -5.75 138.63
C LEU A 329 -128.12 -4.41 139.32
N ASN A 330 -127.23 -3.60 138.74
CA ASN A 330 -126.78 -2.35 139.35
C ASN A 330 -127.90 -1.28 139.40
N ILE A 331 -128.83 -1.29 138.44
CA ILE A 331 -129.98 -0.38 138.41
C ILE A 331 -130.96 -0.68 139.56
N GLN A 332 -131.23 -1.95 139.85
CA GLN A 332 -132.11 -2.38 140.96
C GLN A 332 -131.52 -2.00 142.35
N LEU A 333 -130.18 -1.93 142.45
CA LEU A 333 -129.46 -1.49 143.64
C LEU A 333 -129.56 0.04 143.85
N LEU A 334 -129.63 0.82 142.77
CA LEU A 334 -129.83 2.27 142.83
C LEU A 334 -131.26 2.64 143.30
N GLU A 335 -132.27 1.92 142.81
CA GLU A 335 -133.68 2.14 143.17
C GLU A 335 -133.94 1.86 144.66
N THR A 336 -133.34 0.80 145.21
CA THR A 336 -133.40 0.49 146.65
C THR A 336 -132.65 1.50 147.52
N LYS A 337 -131.52 2.05 147.04
CA LYS A 337 -130.69 3.01 147.81
C LYS A 337 -131.37 4.37 148.02
N SER A 338 -132.13 4.85 147.04
CA SER A 338 -132.87 6.12 147.15
C SER A 338 -133.88 6.11 148.31
N ARG A 339 -134.56 4.98 148.52
CA ARG A 339 -135.62 4.83 149.55
C ARG A 339 -135.10 4.92 150.99
N LEU A 340 -133.78 4.89 151.22
CA LEU A 340 -133.15 5.04 152.52
C LEU A 340 -133.08 6.51 152.99
N THR A 341 -132.74 7.43 152.09
CA THR A 341 -132.44 8.84 152.44
C THR A 341 -133.66 9.61 152.96
N VAL A 342 -134.86 9.19 152.53
CA VAL A 342 -136.16 9.69 153.03
C VAL A 342 -136.35 9.43 154.54
N VAL A 343 -135.67 8.43 155.10
CA VAL A 343 -135.74 8.08 156.52
C VAL A 343 -134.71 8.86 157.34
N GLU A 344 -133.51 9.07 156.82
CA GLU A 344 -132.39 9.71 157.55
C GLU A 344 -132.67 11.18 157.90
N GLN A 345 -133.31 11.93 156.99
CA GLN A 345 -133.64 13.35 157.22
C GLN A 345 -134.60 13.55 158.41
N ASN A 346 -135.53 12.61 158.64
CA ASN A 346 -136.47 12.63 159.78
C ASN A 346 -135.80 12.41 161.15
N LEU A 347 -134.58 11.86 161.18
CA LEU A 347 -133.84 11.63 162.42
C LEU A 347 -133.16 12.91 162.92
N LYS A 348 -132.53 13.66 161.99
CA LYS A 348 -131.70 14.82 162.32
C LYS A 348 -132.47 16.01 162.91
N GLU A 349 -133.78 16.07 162.68
CA GLU A 349 -134.69 17.07 163.28
C GLU A 349 -134.84 16.96 164.81
N LYS A 350 -134.28 15.91 165.45
CA LYS A 350 -134.41 15.66 166.90
C LYS A 350 -133.16 15.97 167.73
N GLU A 351 -131.96 15.84 167.16
CA GLU A 351 -130.72 15.77 167.97
C GLU A 351 -130.21 17.15 168.44
N GLU A 352 -130.22 18.17 167.57
CA GLU A 352 -129.72 19.51 167.92
C GLU A 352 -130.57 20.21 169.01
N ARG A 353 -131.79 19.72 169.27
CA ARG A 353 -132.70 20.22 170.30
C ARG A 353 -132.29 19.83 171.74
N LEU A 354 -131.29 18.95 171.89
CA LEU A 354 -130.76 18.49 173.19
C LEU A 354 -129.34 19.03 173.47
N ALA A 355 -128.46 18.98 172.46
CA ALA A 355 -126.99 18.99 172.63
C ALA A 355 -126.31 20.26 173.22
N SER A 356 -127.06 21.28 173.65
CA SER A 356 -126.49 22.49 174.27
C SER A 356 -127.20 22.98 175.54
N ASN A 357 -128.18 22.26 176.07
CA ASN A 357 -128.63 22.51 177.46
C ASN A 357 -127.59 21.97 178.45
N ASP A 358 -127.04 20.79 178.16
CA ASP A 358 -126.16 20.05 179.07
C ASP A 358 -124.78 20.69 179.31
N LYS A 359 -124.27 21.48 178.34
CA LYS A 359 -122.92 22.05 178.43
C LYS A 359 -122.71 23.09 179.54
N VAL A 360 -123.79 23.68 180.08
CA VAL A 360 -123.69 24.58 181.24
C VAL A 360 -123.79 23.81 182.56
N ILE A 361 -124.65 22.78 182.63
CA ILE A 361 -124.82 21.95 183.83
C ILE A 361 -123.58 21.07 184.07
N HIS A 362 -122.90 20.61 183.02
CA HIS A 362 -121.71 19.77 183.12
C HIS A 362 -120.47 20.51 183.68
N TRP A 363 -120.54 21.82 183.96
CA TRP A 363 -119.45 22.57 184.62
C TRP A 363 -119.48 22.49 186.17
N LEU A 364 -120.64 22.19 186.79
CA LEU A 364 -120.78 22.28 188.26
C LEU A 364 -120.42 20.96 188.97
N ASN A 365 -121.25 19.94 188.84
CA ASN A 365 -121.00 18.64 189.52
C ASN A 365 -120.07 17.73 188.73
N SER A 366 -119.67 18.11 187.50
CA SER A 366 -118.48 17.56 186.87
C SER A 366 -117.29 18.49 187.09
N LYS A 367 -116.61 18.25 188.22
CA LYS A 367 -115.15 18.16 188.19
C LYS A 367 -114.69 16.68 188.11
N LEU A 368 -115.61 15.73 187.82
CA LEU A 368 -115.46 14.31 188.21
C LEU A 368 -116.39 13.21 187.58
N ASN A 369 -117.35 13.43 186.66
CA ASN A 369 -118.64 12.68 186.69
C ASN A 369 -119.25 12.04 185.37
N ASN A 370 -119.61 10.72 185.42
CA ASN A 370 -120.63 9.89 184.67
C ASN A 370 -120.47 9.34 183.18
N CYS A 371 -121.37 8.40 182.75
CA CYS A 371 -121.10 7.22 181.85
C CYS A 371 -122.18 6.78 180.76
N GLU A 372 -121.74 5.99 179.75
CA GLU A 372 -122.27 4.71 179.07
C GLU A 372 -123.62 4.49 178.25
N ILE A 373 -123.49 4.10 176.94
CA ILE A 373 -124.16 3.16 175.93
C ILE A 373 -125.70 2.77 175.89
N ILE A 374 -126.31 2.54 174.66
CA ILE A 374 -127.23 1.40 174.17
C ILE A 374 -128.26 1.75 173.01
N ALA A 375 -128.56 0.83 172.03
CA ALA A 375 -129.52 1.00 170.87
C ALA A 375 -130.12 -0.32 170.22
N LYS A 376 -131.06 -0.27 169.22
CA LYS A 376 -131.71 -1.48 168.52
C LYS A 376 -132.48 -1.27 167.16
N SER A 377 -132.13 -1.97 166.04
CA SER A 377 -132.99 -2.23 164.81
C SER A 377 -132.34 -3.17 163.71
N SER A 378 -133.09 -3.75 162.71
CA SER A 378 -132.58 -4.47 161.48
C SER A 378 -133.67 -5.04 160.48
N SER A 379 -133.34 -5.40 159.19
CA SER A 379 -133.77 -6.62 158.38
C SER A 379 -134.14 -6.49 156.85
N ASN A 380 -134.09 -7.63 156.09
CA ASN A 380 -134.71 -8.01 154.76
C ASN A 380 -134.17 -7.40 153.40
N CYS A 381 -134.42 -7.93 152.16
CA CYS A 381 -134.59 -9.29 151.53
C CYS A 381 -134.78 -9.19 149.95
N GLY A 382 -134.56 -10.24 149.10
CA GLY A 382 -134.99 -10.29 147.65
C GLY A 382 -134.28 -11.27 146.63
N VAL A 383 -134.69 -11.18 145.32
CA VAL A 383 -134.05 -11.66 144.03
C VAL A 383 -134.35 -13.09 143.43
N LEU A 384 -134.50 -13.19 142.07
CA LEU A 384 -134.69 -14.35 141.13
C LEU A 384 -134.37 -13.94 139.64
N SER A 385 -134.29 -14.75 138.54
CA SER A 385 -133.76 -16.12 138.22
C SER A 385 -133.79 -16.43 136.66
N GLU A 386 -133.38 -17.64 136.20
CA GLU A 386 -133.57 -18.35 134.88
C GLU A 386 -132.87 -17.93 133.52
N THR A 387 -132.42 -18.90 132.67
CA THR A 387 -132.00 -18.76 131.22
C THR A 387 -131.75 -20.12 130.46
N THR A 388 -131.71 -20.19 129.09
CA THR A 388 -131.54 -21.45 128.26
C THR A 388 -130.95 -21.31 126.81
N ASP A 389 -130.37 -22.39 126.24
CA ASP A 389 -129.92 -22.68 124.82
C ASP A 389 -128.68 -21.87 124.28
N ALA A 390 -128.02 -22.03 123.10
CA ALA A 390 -128.29 -22.75 121.82
C ALA A 390 -127.05 -23.34 121.04
N THR A 391 -127.12 -23.50 119.69
CA THR A 391 -126.27 -24.40 118.83
C THR A 391 -125.95 -23.83 117.40
N LYS A 392 -125.48 -24.47 116.28
CA LYS A 392 -125.45 -25.86 115.68
C LYS A 392 -124.57 -25.96 114.37
N ASN A 393 -124.34 -27.17 113.79
CA ASN A 393 -123.93 -27.53 112.36
C ASN A 393 -122.43 -27.53 111.86
N THR A 394 -122.10 -28.29 110.77
CA THR A 394 -120.72 -28.61 110.22
C THR A 394 -120.63 -29.07 108.70
N ASN A 395 -119.41 -29.29 108.11
CA ASN A 395 -118.97 -30.25 107.00
C ASN A 395 -118.20 -29.71 105.71
N ALA A 396 -117.28 -30.48 105.07
CA ALA A 396 -116.49 -30.13 103.82
C ALA A 396 -115.69 -31.31 103.11
N LYS A 397 -115.15 -31.16 101.85
CA LYS A 397 -114.20 -32.07 101.08
C LYS A 397 -113.61 -31.46 99.72
N SER A 398 -112.32 -31.60 99.27
CA SER A 398 -111.71 -31.26 97.88
C SER A 398 -110.15 -31.54 97.65
N VAL A 399 -109.55 -31.71 96.40
CA VAL A 399 -108.04 -31.87 96.07
C VAL A 399 -107.53 -31.91 94.54
N GLU A 400 -106.18 -31.75 94.22
CA GLU A 400 -105.29 -32.12 93.00
C GLU A 400 -105.18 -31.27 91.64
N LYS A 401 -104.21 -31.34 90.63
CA LYS A 401 -102.72 -31.72 90.38
C LYS A 401 -102.21 -31.46 88.86
N PHE A 402 -100.87 -31.42 88.50
CA PHE A 402 -100.11 -31.77 87.19
C PHE A 402 -99.11 -30.80 86.37
N SER A 403 -98.57 -31.15 85.15
CA SER A 403 -97.18 -30.83 84.55
C SER A 403 -96.96 -30.64 82.97
N THR A 404 -95.71 -30.35 82.42
CA THR A 404 -95.00 -30.78 81.09
C THR A 404 -94.35 -29.83 79.96
N SER A 405 -93.25 -30.29 79.27
CA SER A 405 -92.72 -30.26 77.81
C SER A 405 -92.08 -29.09 76.93
N THR A 406 -91.29 -29.39 75.83
CA THR A 406 -90.47 -28.49 74.88
C THR A 406 -90.04 -29.01 73.42
N PRO A 407 -89.54 -28.18 72.40
CA PRO A 407 -89.25 -28.54 70.93
C PRO A 407 -87.92 -28.03 70.17
N ALA A 408 -87.68 -28.35 68.84
CA ALA A 408 -86.58 -27.91 67.85
C ALA A 408 -86.94 -28.21 66.31
N THR A 409 -86.25 -28.05 65.11
CA THR A 409 -84.96 -27.59 64.39
C THR A 409 -85.23 -27.46 62.82
N GLY A 410 -84.42 -27.21 61.73
CA GLY A 410 -82.98 -26.89 61.31
C GLY A 410 -82.65 -26.97 59.74
N GLU A 411 -81.52 -26.38 59.21
CA GLU A 411 -80.63 -26.68 57.99
C GLU A 411 -81.08 -26.50 56.45
N THR A 412 -80.34 -26.43 55.26
CA THR A 412 -78.94 -26.13 54.68
C THR A 412 -78.82 -26.10 53.07
N ASP A 413 -77.69 -25.62 52.43
CA ASP A 413 -76.96 -26.11 51.15
C ASP A 413 -76.78 -25.33 49.75
N ASN A 414 -75.69 -25.63 48.96
CA ASN A 414 -75.48 -25.82 47.46
C ASN A 414 -74.77 -24.86 46.37
N SER A 415 -74.15 -25.50 45.32
CA SER A 415 -73.84 -25.28 43.85
C SER A 415 -73.03 -24.09 43.19
N LYS A 416 -72.07 -24.36 42.25
CA LYS A 416 -71.25 -23.36 41.47
C LYS A 416 -70.93 -23.63 39.92
N PRO A 417 -69.69 -23.71 39.31
CA PRO A 417 -69.36 -23.02 38.00
C PRO A 417 -68.66 -23.81 36.81
N LYS A 418 -68.28 -23.13 35.68
CA LYS A 418 -67.68 -23.63 34.37
C LYS A 418 -66.99 -22.48 33.53
N SER A 419 -66.26 -22.59 32.38
CA SER A 419 -65.29 -23.56 31.73
C SER A 419 -64.82 -23.10 30.29
N SER A 420 -63.52 -23.16 29.85
CA SER A 420 -63.04 -22.74 28.47
C SER A 420 -61.57 -23.12 28.05
N SER A 421 -61.19 -23.30 26.75
CA SER A 421 -59.76 -23.53 26.28
C SER A 421 -59.43 -23.55 24.73
N ASN A 422 -58.15 -23.25 24.34
CA ASN A 422 -57.37 -23.66 23.09
C ASN A 422 -57.76 -23.13 21.67
N GLY A 423 -56.93 -23.13 20.59
CA GLY A 423 -55.45 -23.27 20.40
C GLY A 423 -54.90 -23.69 18.97
N ARG A 424 -53.67 -23.22 18.60
CA ARG A 424 -52.56 -23.85 17.76
C ARG A 424 -52.57 -24.03 16.19
N LYS A 425 -51.32 -24.04 15.60
CA LYS A 425 -50.83 -24.49 14.24
C LYS A 425 -51.00 -23.52 13.03
N LEU A 426 -50.21 -23.50 11.91
CA LEU A 426 -48.98 -24.23 11.43
C LEU A 426 -48.23 -23.47 10.27
N ASN A 427 -47.12 -24.06 9.76
CA ASN A 427 -46.50 -24.01 8.40
C ASN A 427 -45.18 -23.24 8.09
N SER A 428 -44.52 -23.66 6.98
CA SER A 428 -43.10 -23.42 6.63
C SER A 428 -42.80 -23.50 5.12
N LYS A 429 -41.79 -22.77 4.59
CA LYS A 429 -41.04 -23.10 3.34
C LYS A 429 -39.79 -22.22 3.15
N ALA A 430 -38.92 -22.57 2.19
CA ALA A 430 -37.68 -21.87 1.84
C ALA A 430 -37.41 -21.94 0.31
N LEU A 431 -36.59 -21.01 -0.23
CA LEU A 431 -35.90 -20.92 -1.54
C LEU A 431 -35.40 -19.44 -1.67
N SER A 432 -34.11 -19.12 -1.78
CA SER A 432 -33.16 -19.17 -2.93
C SER A 432 -32.98 -17.81 -3.64
N SER A 433 -31.78 -17.55 -4.16
CA SER A 433 -31.30 -16.24 -4.64
C SER A 433 -31.44 -16.00 -6.15
N ASN A 434 -31.71 -14.74 -6.53
CA ASN A 434 -30.92 -13.99 -7.55
C ASN A 434 -31.44 -12.55 -7.70
N ILE A 435 -30.53 -11.59 -7.92
CA ILE A 435 -30.82 -10.20 -8.33
C ILE A 435 -29.78 -9.81 -9.39
N SER A 436 -30.23 -9.17 -10.48
CA SER A 436 -29.38 -8.59 -11.52
C SER A 436 -29.91 -7.22 -11.94
N GLU A 437 -29.08 -6.19 -11.82
CA GLU A 437 -29.33 -4.81 -12.26
C GLU A 437 -28.55 -4.55 -13.58
N THR A 438 -29.23 -4.33 -14.70
CA THR A 438 -29.61 -3.05 -15.34
C THR A 438 -28.48 -2.20 -15.97
N LEU A 439 -28.70 -1.80 -17.23
CA LEU A 439 -28.49 -0.49 -17.91
C LEU A 439 -27.37 0.49 -17.40
N THR A 440 -26.60 1.24 -18.21
CA THR A 440 -26.62 1.57 -19.67
C THR A 440 -25.33 2.31 -20.16
N ASN A 441 -25.27 2.59 -21.48
CA ASN A 441 -24.64 3.75 -22.16
C ASN A 441 -23.16 3.75 -22.65
N ASN A 442 -23.03 3.56 -23.98
CA ASN A 442 -22.49 4.52 -24.97
C ASN A 442 -21.21 5.36 -24.70
N THR A 443 -20.25 5.30 -25.65
CA THR A 443 -19.66 6.46 -26.37
C THR A 443 -18.93 6.02 -27.66
N LYS A 444 -18.61 6.95 -28.58
CA LYS A 444 -18.27 6.74 -30.01
C LYS A 444 -16.79 7.06 -30.35
N ARG A 445 -16.31 6.56 -31.51
CA ARG A 445 -15.09 6.96 -32.28
C ARG A 445 -13.74 6.67 -31.57
N SER A 446 -12.59 6.50 -32.23
CA SER A 446 -12.17 6.72 -33.63
C SER A 446 -11.05 5.74 -34.05
N ALA A 447 -10.78 5.59 -35.35
CA ALA A 447 -9.52 5.02 -35.84
C ALA A 447 -8.44 6.12 -36.01
N PRO A 448 -7.15 5.74 -35.95
CA PRO A 448 -6.11 6.29 -36.85
C PRO A 448 -5.33 5.17 -37.58
N ILE A 449 -5.28 5.15 -38.91
CA ILE A 449 -4.23 5.77 -39.78
C ILE A 449 -2.98 4.89 -39.97
N ARG A 450 -2.68 4.59 -41.26
CA ARG A 450 -1.42 3.96 -41.71
C ARG A 450 -0.24 4.92 -41.52
N ARG A 451 0.93 4.44 -41.08
CA ARG A 451 2.21 5.15 -41.28
C ARG A 451 2.96 4.50 -42.45
N VAL A 452 3.20 5.28 -43.50
CA VAL A 452 4.13 4.94 -44.58
C VAL A 452 5.56 5.17 -44.08
N MET A 453 6.45 4.20 -44.30
CA MET A 453 7.89 4.38 -44.11
C MET A 453 8.53 4.66 -45.47
N TYR A 454 9.01 5.90 -45.67
CA TYR A 454 9.86 6.22 -46.81
C TYR A 454 11.28 5.71 -46.54
N GLY A 455 11.90 5.08 -47.54
CA GLY A 455 13.33 4.75 -47.50
C GLY A 455 14.20 6.00 -47.76
N PRO A 456 15.42 6.08 -47.20
CA PRO A 456 16.37 7.13 -47.54
C PRO A 456 16.89 6.95 -48.98
N LEU A 457 17.22 8.07 -49.62
CA LEU A 457 17.66 8.13 -51.02
C LEU A 457 19.15 7.76 -51.19
N SER A 458 19.47 7.34 -52.42
CA SER A 458 20.86 7.22 -52.89
C SER A 458 21.58 8.56 -52.88
N THR A 459 22.83 8.56 -52.42
CA THR A 459 23.84 9.58 -52.75
C THR A 459 25.15 8.88 -53.10
N ALA A 460 25.52 8.90 -54.37
CA ALA A 460 26.81 8.42 -54.85
C ALA A 460 27.80 9.61 -55.00
N PRO A 461 29.07 9.46 -54.59
CA PRO A 461 30.12 10.41 -54.96
C PRO A 461 30.70 10.04 -56.32
N TYR A 462 30.42 10.88 -57.34
CA TYR A 462 31.31 10.99 -58.49
C TYR A 462 32.59 11.68 -58.03
N PHE A 463 33.76 11.08 -58.24
CA PHE A 463 34.99 11.83 -58.49
C PHE A 463 35.97 10.97 -59.30
N ALA A 464 36.47 11.53 -60.39
CA ALA A 464 37.55 10.99 -61.21
C ALA A 464 38.34 12.16 -61.78
N ALA A 465 39.64 12.19 -61.50
CA ALA A 465 40.68 13.04 -62.09
C ALA A 465 42.03 12.37 -61.79
#